data_AF-G5NHI9-F1
#
_entry.id   AF-G5NHI9-F1
#
_cell.length_a   1.000
_cell.length_b   1.000
_cell.length_c   1.000
_cell.angle_alpha   90.00
_cell.angle_beta   90.00
_cell.angle_gamma   90.00
#
_symmetry.space_group_name_H-M   'P 1'
#
loop_
_entity.id
_entity.type
_entity.pdbx_description
1 polymer ?
#
loop_
_entity_poly.entity_id
_entity_poly.type
_entity_poly.pdbx_seq_one_letter_code
_entity_poly.pdbx_strand_id
1 'polypeptide(L)'
;MTTHDRVRQQLHALETLLREHRHWRLDAPQAHGHWRLDAPQAPQAHLFTSTQPFYMDTMEPLEWLQWVLIPRMHTLLDNAQPLPEAFAVAPYYEMALAADHPQREAILAVLQDLDALFVRDKS
;
A
#
# COMPACT_ATOMS: atom_id res chain seq x y z
N MET A 1 -13.06 -18.58 10.39
CA MET A 1 -12.19 -17.47 9.95
C MET A 1 -11.66 -17.83 8.58
N THR A 2 -12.09 -17.14 7.53
CA THR A 2 -11.66 -17.40 6.14
C THR A 2 -10.34 -16.67 5.86
N THR A 3 -9.62 -17.04 4.81
CA THR A 3 -8.42 -16.30 4.36
C THR A 3 -8.77 -14.83 4.12
N HIS A 4 -9.91 -14.56 3.47
CA HIS A 4 -10.41 -13.20 3.23
C HIS A 4 -10.59 -12.37 4.51
N ASP A 5 -11.11 -12.98 5.59
CA ASP A 5 -11.28 -12.29 6.88
C ASP A 5 -9.93 -11.90 7.49
N ARG A 6 -8.94 -12.79 7.43
CA ARG A 6 -7.57 -12.51 7.89
C ARG A 6 -6.91 -11.39 7.08
N VAL A 7 -7.08 -11.40 5.75
CA VAL A 7 -6.56 -10.32 4.89
C VAL A 7 -7.22 -8.99 5.29
N ARG A 8 -8.54 -8.94 5.50
CA ARG A 8 -9.23 -7.72 5.98
C ARG A 8 -8.66 -7.24 7.31
N GLN A 9 -8.41 -8.14 8.25
CA GLN A 9 -7.81 -7.79 9.54
C GLN A 9 -6.40 -7.20 9.39
N GLN A 10 -5.55 -7.79 8.53
CA GLN A 10 -4.20 -7.26 8.29
C GLN A 10 -4.22 -5.89 7.62
N LEU A 11 -5.12 -5.65 6.67
CA LEU A 11 -5.29 -4.32 6.07
C LEU A 11 -5.71 -3.28 7.12
N HIS A 12 -6.60 -3.65 8.04
CA HIS A 12 -7.05 -2.77 9.12
C HIS A 12 -5.92 -2.50 10.14
N ALA A 13 -5.09 -3.50 10.43
CA ALA A 13 -3.91 -3.34 11.27
C ALA A 13 -2.91 -2.38 10.61
N LEU A 14 -2.67 -2.53 9.31
CA LEU A 14 -1.81 -1.63 8.53
C LEU A 14 -2.34 -0.19 8.54
N GLU A 15 -3.65 -0.01 8.30
CA GLU A 15 -4.30 1.30 8.37
C GLU A 15 -4.12 1.95 9.75
N THR A 16 -4.40 1.19 10.81
CA THR A 16 -4.30 1.68 12.19
C THR A 16 -2.87 2.12 12.50
N LEU A 17 -1.89 1.30 12.14
CA LEU A 17 -0.47 1.59 12.31
C LEU A 17 -0.08 2.88 11.57
N LEU A 18 -0.49 3.05 10.31
CA LEU A 18 -0.21 4.26 9.55
C LEU A 18 -0.86 5.51 10.18
N ARG A 19 -2.09 5.37 10.72
CA ARG A 19 -2.80 6.46 11.41
C ARG A 19 -2.12 6.84 12.72
N GLU A 20 -1.78 5.87 13.56
CA GLU A 20 -1.11 6.08 14.84
C GLU A 20 0.23 6.80 14.67
N HIS A 21 0.97 6.45 13.63
CA HIS A 21 2.28 7.03 13.34
C HIS A 21 2.23 8.31 12.51
N ARG A 22 1.04 8.89 12.26
CA ARG A 22 0.85 10.10 11.43
C ARG A 22 1.39 9.99 10.00
N HIS A 23 1.50 8.77 9.46
CA HIS A 23 1.80 8.52 8.05
C HIS A 23 0.53 8.48 7.19
N TRP A 24 -0.64 8.29 7.81
CA TRP A 24 -1.93 8.34 7.14
C TRP A 24 -2.25 9.75 6.67
N ARG A 25 -2.46 9.91 5.35
CA ARG A 25 -2.85 11.18 4.75
C ARG A 25 -4.37 11.20 4.59
N LEU A 26 -5.00 12.22 5.18
CA LEU A 26 -6.42 12.51 4.94
C LEU A 26 -6.63 13.34 3.67
N ASP A 27 -5.60 14.08 3.26
CA ASP A 27 -5.59 14.83 2.01
C ASP A 27 -5.29 13.91 0.84
N ALA A 28 -5.85 14.23 -0.33
CA ALA A 28 -5.62 13.48 -1.56
C ALA A 28 -4.11 13.34 -1.85
N PRO A 29 -3.65 12.23 -2.46
CA PRO A 29 -2.25 12.08 -2.78
C PRO A 29 -1.85 13.19 -3.75
N GLN A 30 -0.77 13.89 -3.43
CA GLN A 30 -0.24 14.96 -4.27
C GLN A 30 0.85 14.36 -5.15
N ALA A 31 0.86 14.72 -6.43
CA ALA A 31 1.92 14.28 -7.33
C ALA A 31 3.27 14.76 -6.81
N HIS A 32 4.15 13.82 -6.47
CA HIS A 32 5.53 14.06 -6.08
C HIS A 32 6.37 14.42 -7.31
N GLY A 33 6.06 15.56 -7.91
CA GLY A 33 6.82 16.12 -9.01
C GLY A 33 6.85 17.62 -8.88
N HIS A 34 8.03 18.19 -9.02
CA HIS A 34 8.31 19.63 -9.19
C HIS A 34 7.65 20.24 -10.45
N TRP A 35 6.54 19.69 -10.93
CA TRP A 35 5.87 20.15 -12.14
C TRP A 35 5.02 21.38 -11.80
N ARG A 36 5.75 22.52 -11.80
CA ARG A 36 5.29 23.86 -12.14
C ARG A 36 4.27 24.47 -11.17
N LEU A 37 4.77 25.42 -10.38
CA LEU A 37 4.07 26.41 -9.52
C LEU A 37 2.89 27.18 -10.16
N ASP A 38 2.51 26.88 -11.41
CA ASP A 38 1.50 27.61 -12.20
C ASP A 38 0.49 26.68 -12.90
N ALA A 39 0.58 25.35 -12.72
CA ALA A 39 -0.37 24.45 -13.36
C ALA A 39 -1.61 24.20 -12.45
N PRO A 40 -2.84 24.24 -12.99
CA PRO A 40 -4.02 23.82 -12.24
C PRO A 40 -3.81 22.36 -11.83
N GLN A 41 -4.02 22.05 -10.54
CA GLN A 41 -3.86 20.74 -9.92
C GLN A 41 -4.12 19.61 -10.94
N ALA A 42 -3.07 18.90 -11.37
CA ALA A 42 -3.26 17.82 -12.33
C ALA A 42 -4.20 16.81 -11.67
N PRO A 43 -5.16 16.26 -12.43
CA PRO A 43 -6.11 15.33 -11.88
C PRO A 43 -5.35 14.16 -11.25
N GLN A 44 -5.75 13.79 -10.04
CA GLN A 44 -5.24 12.67 -9.25
C GLN A 44 -5.10 11.38 -10.08
N ALA A 45 -5.89 11.24 -11.14
CA ALA A 45 -5.79 10.19 -12.14
C ALA A 45 -4.35 9.95 -12.64
N HIS A 46 -3.52 10.99 -12.78
CA HIS A 46 -2.15 10.83 -13.26
C HIS A 46 -1.28 9.95 -12.35
N LEU A 47 -1.51 10.00 -11.03
CA LEU A 47 -0.80 9.18 -10.04
C LEU A 47 -1.04 7.68 -10.25
N PHE A 48 -2.22 7.32 -10.78
CA PHE A 48 -2.60 5.96 -11.08
C PHE A 48 -2.31 5.57 -12.54
N THR A 49 -1.77 6.50 -13.35
CA THR A 49 -1.42 6.26 -14.76
C THR A 49 0.03 5.86 -14.99
N SER A 50 0.88 5.91 -13.97
CA SER A 50 2.26 5.48 -14.13
C SER A 50 2.34 3.98 -14.41
N THR A 51 3.19 3.62 -15.37
CA THR A 51 3.42 2.23 -15.81
C THR A 51 4.51 1.54 -14.99
N GLN A 52 5.17 2.27 -14.08
CA GLN A 52 6.20 1.71 -13.21
C GLN A 52 5.57 0.83 -12.12
N PRO A 53 6.28 -0.24 -11.69
CA PRO A 53 5.80 -1.07 -10.59
C PRO A 53 5.62 -0.23 -9.33
N PHE A 54 4.52 -0.47 -8.61
CA PHE A 54 4.17 0.24 -7.37
C PHE A 54 4.04 1.77 -7.50
N TYR A 55 3.87 2.30 -8.72
CA TYR A 55 3.79 3.74 -8.98
C TYR A 55 4.98 4.54 -8.39
N MET A 56 6.16 3.92 -8.32
CA MET A 56 7.36 4.46 -7.65
C MET A 56 7.87 5.81 -8.19
N ASP A 57 7.47 6.18 -9.41
CA ASP A 57 7.81 7.47 -10.03
C ASP A 57 6.89 8.62 -9.56
N THR A 58 5.64 8.29 -9.22
CA THR A 58 4.58 9.28 -8.97
C THR A 58 4.16 9.37 -7.51
N MET A 59 4.42 8.33 -6.71
CA MET A 59 3.88 8.16 -5.37
C MET A 59 4.94 7.60 -4.42
N GLU A 60 4.95 8.08 -3.17
CA GLU A 60 5.83 7.52 -2.16
C GLU A 60 5.36 6.10 -1.73
N PRO A 61 6.27 5.25 -1.23
CA PRO A 61 5.90 3.90 -0.79
C PRO A 61 4.75 3.91 0.22
N LEU A 62 4.78 4.78 1.22
CA LEU A 62 3.72 4.84 2.24
C LEU A 62 2.38 5.35 1.68
N GLU A 63 2.42 6.21 0.67
CA GLU A 63 1.22 6.67 -0.03
C GLU A 63 0.61 5.55 -0.87
N TRP A 64 1.45 4.71 -1.49
CA TRP A 64 0.98 3.56 -2.25
C TRP A 64 0.21 2.56 -1.38
N LEU A 65 0.66 2.34 -0.14
CA LEU A 65 -0.06 1.45 0.80
C LEU A 65 -1.49 1.93 1.05
N GLN A 66 -1.65 3.21 1.41
CA GLN A 66 -2.95 3.75 1.78
C GLN A 66 -3.88 3.96 0.57
N TRP A 67 -3.36 4.44 -0.57
CA TRP A 67 -4.19 4.88 -1.70
C TRP A 67 -4.37 3.81 -2.77
N VAL A 68 -3.47 2.83 -2.86
CA VAL A 68 -3.54 1.77 -3.86
C VAL A 68 -3.80 0.44 -3.21
N LEU A 69 -2.92 -0.02 -2.30
CA LEU A 69 -2.98 -1.37 -1.77
C LEU A 69 -4.27 -1.64 -0.97
N ILE A 70 -4.54 -0.84 0.05
CA ILE A 70 -5.71 -1.01 0.93
C ILE A 70 -7.03 -1.03 0.14
N PRO A 71 -7.39 0.01 -0.64
CA PRO A 71 -8.66 0.03 -1.37
C PRO A 71 -8.73 -1.07 -2.45
N ARG A 72 -7.62 -1.38 -3.12
CA ARG A 72 -7.56 -2.46 -4.11
C ARG A 72 -7.84 -3.82 -3.47
N MET A 73 -7.23 -4.10 -2.32
CA MET A 73 -7.46 -5.36 -1.61
C MET A 73 -8.88 -5.43 -1.06
N HIS A 74 -9.43 -4.35 -0.49
CA HIS A 74 -10.83 -4.32 -0.09
C HIS A 74 -11.76 -4.65 -1.26
N THR A 75 -11.52 -4.06 -2.44
CA THR A 75 -12.31 -4.34 -3.66
C THR A 75 -12.21 -5.81 -4.07
N LEU A 76 -11.01 -6.39 -4.04
CA LEU A 76 -10.79 -7.80 -4.36
C LEU A 76 -11.60 -8.71 -3.42
N LEU A 77 -11.52 -8.43 -2.11
CA LEU A 77 -12.21 -9.18 -1.06
C LEU A 77 -13.72 -9.01 -1.11
N ASP A 78 -14.22 -7.83 -1.49
CA ASP A 78 -15.65 -7.55 -1.64
C ASP A 78 -16.24 -8.27 -2.86
N ASN A 79 -15.48 -8.32 -3.96
CA ASN A 79 -15.87 -9.03 -5.18
C ASN A 79 -15.58 -10.54 -5.13
N ALA A 80 -15.15 -11.07 -3.97
CA ALA A 80 -14.76 -12.47 -3.79
C ALA A 80 -13.80 -13.00 -4.88
N GLN A 81 -12.93 -12.12 -5.38
CA GLN A 81 -11.97 -12.48 -6.41
C GLN A 81 -10.85 -13.35 -5.83
N PRO A 82 -10.22 -14.21 -6.64
CA PRO A 82 -9.07 -14.98 -6.19
C PRO A 82 -7.94 -14.04 -5.78
N LEU A 83 -7.23 -14.42 -4.73
CA LEU A 83 -6.06 -13.70 -4.27
C LEU A 83 -4.93 -13.82 -5.32
N PRO A 84 -4.18 -12.74 -5.61
CA PRO A 84 -3.06 -12.78 -6.54
C PRO A 84 -2.00 -13.81 -6.13
N GLU A 85 -1.61 -14.66 -7.08
CA GLU A 85 -0.63 -15.75 -6.86
C GLU A 85 0.80 -15.24 -6.60
N ALA A 86 1.12 -14.03 -7.05
CA ALA A 86 2.44 -13.42 -6.94
C ALA A 86 2.33 -12.06 -6.23
N PHE A 87 1.91 -12.09 -4.96
CA PHE A 87 1.84 -10.90 -4.12
C PHE A 87 2.95 -10.94 -3.07
N ALA A 88 3.88 -9.98 -3.15
CA ALA A 88 4.93 -9.77 -2.18
C ALA A 88 5.32 -8.29 -2.17
N VAL A 89 5.00 -7.58 -1.09
CA VAL A 89 5.34 -6.16 -0.92
C VAL A 89 6.40 -5.93 0.14
N ALA A 90 6.48 -6.77 1.18
CA ALA A 90 7.48 -6.67 2.23
C ALA A 90 8.93 -6.49 1.72
N PRO A 91 9.46 -7.28 0.75
CA PRO A 91 10.84 -7.13 0.29
C PRO A 91 11.09 -5.78 -0.39
N TYR A 92 10.07 -5.19 -1.03
CA TYR A 92 10.18 -3.85 -1.61
C TYR A 92 10.28 -2.79 -0.51
N TYR A 93 9.42 -2.85 0.51
CA TYR A 93 9.44 -1.89 1.61
C TYR A 93 10.69 -2.01 2.49
N GLU A 94 11.30 -3.18 2.55
CA GLU A 94 12.56 -3.37 3.28
C GLU A 94 13.71 -2.54 2.67
N MET A 95 13.68 -2.38 1.34
CA MET A 95 14.63 -1.54 0.61
C MET A 95 14.17 -0.08 0.53
N ALA A 96 12.86 0.17 0.42
CA ALA A 96 12.31 1.51 0.25
C ALA A 96 12.29 2.33 1.56
N LEU A 97 12.08 1.68 2.70
CA LEU A 97 12.12 2.34 4.01
C LEU A 97 13.55 2.44 4.53
N ALA A 98 13.93 3.64 4.97
CA ALA A 98 15.24 3.85 5.61
C ALA A 98 15.42 2.95 6.84
N ALA A 99 16.64 2.47 7.07
CA ALA A 99 16.94 1.59 8.21
C ALA A 99 16.68 2.26 9.57
N ASP A 100 16.80 3.59 9.64
CA ASP A 100 16.56 4.40 10.84
C ASP A 100 15.07 4.74 11.05
N HIS A 101 14.19 4.36 10.11
CA HIS A 101 12.78 4.69 10.20
C HIS A 101 12.13 3.95 11.40
N PRO A 102 11.60 4.65 12.42
CA PRO A 102 11.22 4.02 13.69
C PRO A 102 10.09 3.00 13.54
N GLN A 103 9.27 3.13 12.50
CA GLN A 103 8.15 2.23 12.19
C GLN A 103 8.51 1.15 11.17
N ARG A 104 9.76 1.10 10.68
CA ARG A 104 10.17 0.14 9.65
C ARG A 104 9.81 -1.27 10.03
N GLU A 105 10.23 -1.71 11.22
CA GLU A 105 9.97 -3.08 11.68
C GLU A 105 8.48 -3.38 11.82
N ALA A 106 7.70 -2.43 12.35
CA ALA A 106 6.28 -2.60 12.55
C ALA A 106 5.51 -2.67 11.21
N ILE A 107 5.84 -1.80 10.26
CA ILE A 107 5.28 -1.84 8.90
C ILE A 107 5.66 -3.15 8.22
N LEU A 108 6.95 -3.51 8.24
CA LEU A 108 7.43 -4.73 7.61
C LEU A 108 6.77 -5.98 8.20
N ALA A 109 6.58 -6.05 9.52
CA ALA A 109 5.91 -7.18 10.17
C ALA A 109 4.47 -7.35 9.65
N VAL A 110 3.71 -6.26 9.55
CA VAL A 110 2.34 -6.30 9.01
C VAL A 110 2.33 -6.69 7.53
N LEU A 111 3.25 -6.14 6.73
CA LEU A 111 3.37 -6.49 5.30
C LEU A 111 3.79 -7.95 5.09
N GLN A 112 4.68 -8.48 5.93
CA GLN A 112 5.10 -9.88 5.88
C GLN A 112 3.97 -10.83 6.26
N ASP A 113 3.19 -10.51 7.31
CA ASP A 113 2.02 -11.31 7.66
C ASP A 113 1.00 -11.28 6.54
N LEU A 114 0.76 -10.09 5.97
CA LEU A 114 -0.09 -9.93 4.80
C LEU A 114 0.40 -10.82 3.64
N ASP A 115 1.66 -10.71 3.21
CA ASP A 115 2.25 -11.52 2.14
C ASP A 115 2.12 -13.03 2.40
N ALA A 116 2.33 -13.47 3.65
CA ALA A 116 2.20 -14.87 4.04
C ALA A 116 0.77 -15.41 3.89
N LEU A 117 -0.26 -14.57 4.00
CA LEU A 117 -1.65 -14.97 3.75
C LEU A 117 -1.90 -15.31 2.28
N PHE A 118 -1.22 -14.64 1.33
CA PHE A 118 -1.34 -14.93 -0.10
C PHE A 118 -0.58 -16.20 -0.48
N VAL A 119 0.54 -16.49 0.19
CA VAL A 119 1.30 -17.74 -0.04
C VAL A 119 0.56 -18.98 0.48
N ARG A 120 -0.14 -18.86 1.62
CA ARG A 120 -0.82 -20.00 2.28
C ARG A 120 -2.11 -20.46 1.60
N ASP A 121 -2.75 -19.61 0.79
CA ASP A 121 -3.94 -19.98 0.02
C ASP A 121 -3.63 -21.01 -1.10
N LYS A 122 -2.34 -21.25 -1.36
CA LYS A 122 -1.84 -22.24 -2.32
C LYS A 122 -1.97 -23.71 -1.86
N SER A 123 -2.62 -24.00 -0.74
CA SER A 123 -2.69 -25.36 -0.15
C SER A 123 -4.09 -25.95 -0.12
#